data_AF-A0AB74MKW2-F1
#
_entry.id   AF-A0AB74MKW2-F1
#
_cell.length_a   1.000
_cell.length_b   1.000
_cell.length_c   1.000
_cell.angle_alpha   90.00
_cell.angle_beta   90.00
_cell.angle_gamma   90.00
#
_symmetry.space_group_name_H-M   'P 1'
#
loop_
_entity.id
_entity.type
_entity.pdbx_description
1 polymer ?
#
loop_
_entity_poly.entity_id
_entity_poly.type
_entity_poly.pdbx_seq_one_letter_code
_entity_poly.pdbx_strand_id
1 'polypeptide(L)' 'MPITIHEIKEHYDYYGLHDMVSMSTKEYQQILANGALFWMDHHDFVRSTLSDEILATNKEQLDAIIEHLQQYRDRMPSA' A
#
# COMPACT_ATOMS: atom_id res chain seq x y z
N MET A 1 -19.56 -0.59 -8.50
CA MET A 1 -19.94 -0.04 -7.19
C MET A 1 -18.71 0.65 -6.63
N PRO A 2 -18.79 1.89 -6.11
CA PRO A 2 -17.65 2.51 -5.44
C PRO A 2 -17.34 1.75 -4.14
N ILE A 3 -16.07 1.72 -3.74
CA ILE A 3 -15.65 1.16 -2.46
C ILE A 3 -16.31 1.95 -1.33
N THR A 4 -16.94 1.24 -0.41
CA THR A 4 -17.64 1.81 0.73
C THR A 4 -16.71 2.05 1.90
N ILE A 5 -17.08 2.96 2.80
CA ILE A 5 -16.37 3.17 4.06
C ILE A 5 -16.35 1.90 4.92
N HIS A 6 -17.36 1.04 4.79
CA HIS A 6 -17.41 -0.22 5.53
C HIS A 6 -16.31 -1.18 5.05
N GLU A 7 -16.17 -1.36 3.73
CA GLU A 7 -15.12 -2.21 3.13
C GLU A 7 -13.72 -1.68 3.47
N ILE A 8 -13.52 -0.35 3.49
CA ILE A 8 -12.24 0.25 3.95
C ILE A 8 -11.95 -0.14 5.40
N LYS A 9 -12.95 -0.08 6.29
CA LYS A 9 -12.76 -0.45 7.70
C LYS A 9 -12.44 -1.92 7.87
N GLU A 10 -13.18 -2.81 7.21
CA GLU A 10 -12.94 -4.25 7.27
C GLU A 10 -11.54 -4.62 6.76
N HIS A 11 -11.08 -3.97 5.69
CA HIS A 11 -9.72 -4.14 5.20
C HIS A 11 -8.66 -3.71 6.22
N TYR A 12 -8.88 -2.56 6.87
CA TYR A 12 -8.00 -2.10 7.93
C TYR A 12 -8.02 -3.07 9.13
N ASP A 13 -9.21 -3.59 9.49
CA ASP A 13 -9.43 -4.52 10.61
C ASP A 13 -8.69 -5.82 10.39
N TYR A 14 -8.73 -6.32 9.14
CA TYR A 14 -8.04 -7.54 8.75
C TYR A 14 -6.52 -7.41 8.80
N TYR A 15 -5.95 -6.29 8.37
CA TYR A 15 -4.50 -6.09 8.30
C TYR A 15 -3.89 -5.35 9.51
N GLY A 16 -4.71 -4.88 10.45
CA GLY A 16 -4.25 -4.14 11.64
C GLY A 16 -3.75 -2.71 11.34
N LEU A 17 -4.34 -2.03 10.36
CA LEU A 17 -3.89 -0.72 9.87
C LEU A 17 -4.44 0.50 10.67
N HIS A 18 -5.18 0.28 11.76
CA HIS A 18 -5.85 1.36 12.51
C HIS A 18 -4.91 2.31 13.22
N ASP A 19 -3.78 1.79 13.68
CA ASP A 19 -2.81 2.53 14.47
C ASP A 19 -1.42 2.40 13.87
N MET A 20 -1.28 2.89 12.64
CA MET A 20 0.02 3.01 11.97
C MET A 20 0.97 3.99 12.69
N VAL A 21 0.46 4.84 13.58
CA VAL A 21 1.26 5.85 14.29
C VAL A 21 2.10 5.18 15.39
N SER A 22 1.53 4.21 16.11
CA SER A 22 2.25 3.46 17.15
C SER A 22 2.95 2.19 16.63
N MET A 23 2.65 1.79 15.39
CA MET A 23 3.20 0.59 14.76
C MET A 23 4.72 0.65 14.59
N SER A 24 5.40 -0.44 14.97
CA SER A 24 6.83 -0.57 14.71
C SER A 24 7.13 -0.76 13.22
N THR A 25 8.33 -0.37 12.77
CA THR A 25 8.76 -0.60 11.39
C THR A 25 8.68 -2.07 10.98
N LYS A 26 8.93 -3.00 11.91
CA LYS A 26 8.86 -4.44 11.65
C LYS A 26 7.43 -4.92 11.40
N GLU A 27 6.47 -4.44 12.18
CA GLU A 27 5.05 -4.74 11.95
C GLU A 27 4.58 -4.16 10.61
N TYR A 28 4.98 -2.93 10.30
CA TYR A 28 4.64 -2.33 9.02
C TYR A 28 5.22 -3.09 7.82
N GLN A 29 6.47 -3.55 7.93
CA GLN A 29 7.09 -4.43 6.92
C GLN A 29 6.32 -5.75 6.74
N GLN A 30 5.84 -6.34 7.83
CA GLN A 30 5.05 -7.58 7.76
C GLN A 30 3.71 -7.34 7.06
N ILE A 31 3.05 -6.22 7.34
CA ILE A 31 1.81 -5.81 6.67
C ILE A 31 2.02 -5.63 5.16
N LEU A 32 3.12 -4.99 4.75
CA LEU A 32 3.50 -4.89 3.34
C LEU A 32 3.74 -6.27 2.72
N ALA A 33 4.50 -7.14 3.39
CA ALA A 33 4.78 -8.49 2.90
C ALA A 33 3.51 -9.36 2.78
N ASN A 34 2.51 -9.11 3.62
CA ASN A 34 1.20 -9.76 3.56
C ASN A 34 0.30 -9.19 2.45
N GLY A 35 0.77 -8.22 1.67
CA GLY A 35 0.01 -7.63 0.58
C GLY A 35 -1.13 -6.73 1.05
N ALA A 36 -1.02 -6.08 2.21
CA ALA A 36 -2.10 -5.26 2.74
C ALA A 36 -2.41 -4.01 1.92
N LEU A 37 -1.41 -3.44 1.24
CA LEU A 37 -1.57 -2.20 0.47
C LEU A 37 -1.62 -2.48 -1.04
N PHE A 38 -0.70 -3.30 -1.51
CA PHE A 38 -0.60 -3.69 -2.91
C PHE A 38 0.03 -5.09 -3.04
N TRP A 39 -0.20 -5.71 -4.19
CA TRP A 39 0.32 -7.03 -4.56
C TRP A 39 0.65 -7.08 -6.06
N MET A 40 1.42 -8.08 -6.50
CA MET A 40 1.67 -8.34 -7.93
C MET A 40 0.75 -9.46 -8.44
N ASP A 41 0.04 -9.21 -9.52
CA ASP A 41 -0.81 -10.21 -10.17
C ASP A 41 -0.03 -11.17 -11.06
N HIS A 42 -0.74 -12.13 -11.68
CA HIS A 42 -0.14 -13.13 -12.57
C HIS A 42 0.39 -12.56 -13.90
N HIS A 43 0.14 -11.27 -14.19
CA HIS A 43 0.73 -10.53 -15.31
C HIS A 43 1.90 -9.65 -14.87
N ASP A 44 2.39 -9.82 -13.63
CA ASP A 44 3.40 -8.98 -13.00
C ASP A 44 2.97 -7.51 -12.83
N PHE A 45 1.65 -7.23 -12.79
CA PHE A 45 1.15 -5.88 -12.54
C PHE A 45 1.03 -5.60 -11.05
N VAL A 46 1.45 -4.42 -10.62
CA VAL A 46 1.25 -3.96 -9.25
C VAL A 46 -0.18 -3.45 -9.11
N ARG A 47 -0.94 -4.02 -8.17
CA ARG A 47 -2.34 -3.67 -7.92
C ARG A 47 -2.57 -3.27 -6.48
N SER A 48 -3.48 -2.32 -6.27
CA SER A 48 -4.05 -2.02 -4.97
C SER A 48 -4.82 -3.23 -4.45
N THR A 49 -4.61 -3.62 -3.20
CA THR A 49 -5.31 -4.77 -2.60
C THR A 49 -6.79 -4.46 -2.37
N LEU A 50 -7.12 -3.22 -1.99
CA LEU A 50 -8.49 -2.85 -1.64
C LEU A 50 -9.35 -2.56 -2.88
N SER A 51 -8.77 -1.94 -3.90
CA SER A 51 -9.52 -1.50 -5.09
C SER A 51 -9.31 -2.38 -6.33
N ASP A 52 -8.33 -3.27 -6.31
CA ASP A 52 -7.82 -4.03 -7.46
C ASP A 52 -7.32 -3.15 -8.63
N GLU A 53 -7.21 -1.84 -8.39
CA GLU A 53 -6.71 -0.88 -9.35
C GLU A 53 -5.25 -1.16 -9.68
N ILE A 54 -4.92 -1.15 -10.97
CA ILE A 54 -3.55 -1.29 -11.45
C ILE A 54 -2.80 0.01 -11.17
N LEU A 55 -1.74 -0.08 -10.36
CA LEU A 55 -0.83 1.01 -10.05
C LEU A 55 0.30 1.09 -11.08
N ALA A 56 0.82 -0.05 -11.53
CA ALA A 56 1.87 -0.12 -12.55
C ALA A 56 1.79 -1.44 -13.34
N THR A 57 2.04 -1.37 -14.66
CA THR A 57 2.11 -2.52 -15.57
C THR A 57 3.52 -2.81 -16.09
N ASN A 58 4.48 -1.93 -15.80
CA ASN A 58 5.87 -2.06 -16.23
C ASN A 58 6.81 -1.37 -15.24
N LYS A 59 8.12 -1.52 -15.47
CA LYS A 59 9.16 -0.98 -14.61
C LYS A 59 9.19 0.54 -14.62
N GLU A 60 9.00 1.17 -15.78
CA GLU A 60 9.04 2.61 -15.94
C GLU A 60 7.94 3.30 -15.13
N GLN A 61 6.74 2.71 -15.09
CA GLN A 61 5.63 3.19 -14.26
C GLN A 61 5.90 2.98 -12.77
N LEU A 62 6.46 1.84 -12.39
CA LEU A 62 6.82 1.57 -10.99
C LEU A 62 7.94 2.52 -10.52
N ASP A 63 8.94 2.77 -11.36
CA ASP A 63 10.03 3.70 -11.08
C ASP A 63 9.49 5.12 -10.89
N ALA A 64 8.55 5.56 -11.73
CA ALA A 64 7.88 6.85 -11.55
C ALA A 64 7.11 6.95 -10.23
N ILE A 65 6.44 5.88 -9.79
CA ILE A 65 5.80 5.83 -8.46
C ILE A 65 6.84 5.93 -7.35
N ILE A 66 7.95 5.19 -7.45
CA ILE A 66 9.02 5.21 -6.45
C ILE A 66 9.64 6.61 -6.34
N GLU A 67 9.95 7.26 -7.47
CA GLU A 67 10.48 8.62 -7.50
C GLU A 67 9.50 9.61 -6.84
N HIS A 68 8.21 9.48 -7.12
CA HIS A 68 7.19 10.31 -6.48
C HIS A 68 7.12 10.09 -4.96
N LEU A 69 7.19 8.83 -4.50
CA LEU A 69 7.20 8.50 -3.07
C LEU A 69 8.46 9.01 -2.35
N GLN A 70 9.61 9.11 -3.03
CA GLN A 70 10.82 9.72 -2.45
C GLN A 70 10.61 11.18 -2.08
N GLN A 71 9.80 11.93 -2.86
CA GLN A 71 9.46 13.32 -2.52
C GLN A 71 8.62 13.43 -1.24
N TYR A 72 7.80 12.43 -0.94
CA TYR A 72 7.06 12.37 0.32
C TYR A 72 7.98 12.03 1.49
N ARG A 73 8.90 11.08 1.30
CA ARG A 73 9.88 10.68 2.31
C ARG A 73 10.63 11.88 2.88
N ASP A 74 11.06 12.82 2.04
CA ASP A 74 11.81 13.99 2.48
C ASP A 74 10.98 15.00 3.29
N ARG A 75 9.64 14.89 3.25
CA ARG A 75 8.71 15.74 4.02
C ARG A 75 8.17 15.06 5.28
N MET A 76 8.32 13.74 5.38
CA MET A 76 7.80 12.97 6.52
C MET A 76 8.71 13.13 7.75
N PRO A 77 8.15 13.08 8.96
CA PRO A 77 8.95 13.07 10.18
C PRO A 77 9.86 11.85 10.21
N SER A 78 11.05 12.00 10.80
CA SER A 78 11.88 10.85 11.16
C SER A 78 11.17 10.03 12.23
N ALA A 79 11.26 8.70 12.12
CA ALA A 79 10.73 7.76 13.10
C ALA A 79 11.47 7.84 14.43
#